data_AF-A0A2K3TK47-F1
#
_entry.id   AF-A0A2K3TK47-F1
#
_cell.length_a   1.000
_cell.length_b   1.000
_cell.length_c   1.000
_cell.angle_alpha   90.00
_cell.angle_beta   90.00
_cell.angle_gamma   90.00
#
_symmetry.space_group_name_H-M   'P 1'
#
loop_
_entity.id
_entity.type
_entity.pdbx_description
1 polymer ?
#
loop_
_entity_poly.entity_id
_entity_poly.type
_entity_poly.pdbx_seq_one_letter_code
_entity_poly.pdbx_strand_id
1 'polypeptide(L)'
;MDDTQLQALANELAKNLKTPEDLSQFDRLLKKISVEAALNAELTHHLGHEKNQTKSGTNFRNGYSTKTVTTTDGPMELRTPPDRDG
;
A
#
# COMPACT_ATOMS: atom_id res chain seq x y z
N MET A 1 9.09 -12.32 -9.87
CA MET A 1 8.95 -11.71 -11.20
C MET A 1 10.30 -11.82 -11.86
N ASP A 2 10.35 -12.30 -13.10
CA ASP A 2 11.59 -12.28 -13.87
C ASP A 2 11.84 -10.88 -14.46
N ASP A 3 13.08 -10.61 -14.86
CA ASP A 3 13.49 -9.29 -15.37
C ASP A 3 12.72 -8.90 -16.65
N THR A 4 12.29 -9.89 -17.43
CA THR A 4 11.53 -9.67 -18.67
C THR A 4 10.11 -9.19 -18.37
N GLN A 5 9.43 -9.76 -17.37
CA GLN A 5 8.12 -9.32 -16.89
C GLN A 5 8.19 -7.90 -16.31
N LEU A 6 9.25 -7.60 -15.55
CA LEU A 6 9.49 -6.27 -15.01
C LEU A 6 9.66 -5.23 -16.11
N GLN A 7 10.45 -5.54 -17.15
CA GLN A 7 10.63 -4.65 -18.29
C GLN A 7 9.34 -4.44 -19.07
N ALA A 8 8.54 -5.50 -19.28
CA ALA A 8 7.26 -5.39 -19.96
C ALA A 8 6.27 -4.48 -19.21
N LEU A 9 6.17 -4.65 -17.89
CA LEU A 9 5.35 -3.79 -17.03
C LEU A 9 5.83 -2.34 -17.06
N ALA A 10 7.14 -2.11 -16.96
CA ALA A 10 7.72 -0.77 -17.04
C ALA A 10 7.42 -0.09 -18.38
N ASN A 11 7.54 -0.82 -19.49
CA ASN A 11 7.22 -0.32 -20.82
C ASN A 11 5.73 0.05 -20.97
N GLU A 12 4.81 -0.73 -20.40
CA GLU A 12 3.39 -0.40 -20.41
C GLU A 12 3.07 0.86 -19.60
N LEU A 13 3.69 1.02 -18.42
CA LEU A 13 3.51 2.20 -17.58
C LEU A 13 4.07 3.46 -18.23
N ALA A 14 5.26 3.34 -18.85
CA ALA A 14 5.94 4.46 -19.52
C ALA A 14 5.13 5.08 -20.65
N LYS A 15 4.22 4.34 -21.31
CA LYS A 15 3.35 4.88 -22.38
C LYS A 15 2.48 6.06 -21.91
N ASN A 16 2.18 6.14 -20.61
CA ASN A 16 1.31 7.16 -20.04
C ASN A 16 2.08 8.27 -19.29
N LEU A 17 3.40 8.13 -19.12
CA LEU A 17 4.25 9.13 -18.47
C LEU A 17 4.81 10.08 -19.53
N LYS A 18 4.33 11.32 -19.56
CA LYS A 18 4.69 12.30 -20.60
C LYS A 18 5.65 13.37 -20.09
N THR A 19 5.67 13.60 -18.78
CA THR A 19 6.43 14.66 -18.12
C THR A 19 7.23 14.12 -16.94
N PRO A 20 8.30 14.82 -16.50
CA PRO A 20 9.00 14.51 -15.25
C PRO A 20 8.06 14.53 -14.04
N GLU A 21 7.06 15.41 -14.05
CA GLU A 21 6.04 15.51 -13.01
C GLU A 21 5.19 14.22 -12.93
N ASP A 22 4.78 13.65 -14.08
CA ASP A 22 4.04 12.38 -14.12
C ASP A 22 4.85 11.25 -13.47
N LEU A 23 6.15 11.19 -13.73
CA LEU A 23 7.05 10.20 -13.12
C LEU A 23 7.11 10.37 -11.60
N SER A 24 7.28 11.61 -11.12
CA SER A 24 7.30 11.88 -9.67
C SER A 24 5.99 11.54 -8.97
N GLN A 25 4.85 11.78 -9.62
CA GLN A 25 3.53 11.43 -9.08
C GLN A 25 3.35 9.91 -9.03
N PHE A 26 3.80 9.22 -10.08
CA PHE A 26 3.78 7.77 -10.15
C PHE A 26 4.63 7.15 -9.03
N ASP A 27 5.86 7.63 -8.82
CA ASP A 27 6.75 7.16 -7.75
C ASP A 27 6.11 7.33 -6.37
N ARG A 28 5.46 8.48 -6.11
CA ARG A 28 4.75 8.72 -4.85
C ARG A 28 3.55 7.78 -4.67
N LEU A 29 2.79 7.53 -5.73
CA LEU A 29 1.69 6.58 -5.72
C LEU A 29 2.18 5.16 -5.45
N LEU A 30 3.27 4.75 -6.10
CA LEU A 30 3.85 3.42 -5.96
C LEU A 30 4.34 3.18 -4.53
N LYS A 31 5.08 4.14 -3.96
CA LYS A 31 5.48 4.13 -2.55
C LYS A 31 4.28 3.99 -1.62
N LYS A 32 3.23 4.78 -1.84
CA LYS A 32 1.99 4.72 -1.05
C LYS A 32 1.36 3.33 -1.09
N ILE A 33 1.15 2.78 -2.28
CA ILE A 33 0.55 1.45 -2.46
C ILE A 33 1.40 0.37 -1.81
N SER A 34 2.72 0.41 -1.97
CA SER A 34 3.64 -0.56 -1.36
C SER A 34 3.58 -0.53 0.16
N VAL A 35 3.57 0.67 0.77
CA VAL A 35 3.49 0.82 2.23
C VAL A 35 2.11 0.37 2.74
N GLU A 36 1.02 0.79 2.11
CA GLU A 36 -0.33 0.36 2.52
C GLU A 36 -0.53 -1.15 2.39
N ALA A 37 0.05 -1.78 1.36
CA ALA A 37 0.04 -3.23 1.20
C ALA A 37 0.82 -3.94 2.31
N ALA A 38 2.01 -3.44 2.65
CA ALA A 38 2.81 -3.97 3.75
C ALA A 38 2.06 -3.89 5.09
N LEU A 39 1.45 -2.74 5.40
CA LEU A 39 0.64 -2.57 6.63
C LEU A 39 -0.56 -3.52 6.67
N ASN A 40 -1.20 -3.78 5.54
CA ASN A 40 -2.30 -4.75 5.48
C ASN A 40 -1.84 -6.18 5.74
N ALA A 41 -0.68 -6.56 5.20
CA ALA A 41 -0.06 -7.87 5.41
C ALA A 41 0.41 -8.03 6.86
N GLU A 42 1.00 -7.00 7.46
CA GLU A 42 1.35 -6.96 8.87
C GLU A 42 0.12 -7.14 9.76
N LEU A 43 -1.00 -6.48 9.44
CA LEU A 43 -2.24 -6.68 10.19
C LEU A 43 -2.83 -8.09 9.98
N THR A 44 -2.72 -8.67 8.78
CA THR A 44 -3.09 -10.09 8.56
C THR A 44 -2.29 -10.98 9.49
N HIS A 45 -0.98 -10.78 9.54
CA HIS A 45 -0.07 -11.56 10.36
C HIS A 45 -0.39 -11.39 11.85
N HIS A 46 -0.60 -10.15 12.31
CA HIS A 46 -0.95 -9.82 13.68
C HIS A 46 -2.27 -10.47 14.12
N LEU A 47 -3.31 -10.39 13.29
CA LEU A 47 -4.62 -10.96 13.60
C LEU A 47 -4.68 -12.48 13.40
N GLY A 48 -3.76 -13.06 12.64
CA GLY A 48 -3.70 -14.47 12.30
C GLY A 48 -4.76 -14.92 11.29
N HIS A 49 -5.41 -14.00 10.58
CA HIS A 49 -6.40 -14.34 9.56
C HIS A 49 -6.53 -13.27 8.48
N GLU A 50 -7.02 -13.70 7.31
CA GLU A 50 -7.27 -12.80 6.20
C GLU A 50 -8.53 -11.95 6.39
N LYS A 51 -8.61 -10.88 5.59
CA LYS A 51 -9.82 -10.05 5.54
C LYS A 51 -11.02 -10.91 5.15
N ASN A 52 -12.12 -10.75 5.87
CA ASN A 52 -13.38 -11.48 5.67
C ASN A 52 -13.33 -13.01 5.93
N GLN A 53 -12.24 -13.54 6.48
CA GLN A 53 -12.25 -14.92 6.97
C GLN A 53 -13.03 -15.02 8.28
N THR A 54 -13.82 -16.09 8.40
CA THR A 54 -14.45 -16.47 9.67
C THR A 54 -13.38 -16.83 10.68
N LYS A 55 -13.45 -16.29 11.90
CA LYS A 55 -12.55 -16.64 12.99
C LYS A 55 -13.25 -16.67 14.33
N SER A 56 -12.62 -17.34 15.30
CA SER A 56 -12.91 -17.23 16.72
C SER A 56 -12.05 -16.14 17.36
N GLY A 57 -12.66 -15.21 18.08
CA GLY A 57 -11.95 -14.12 18.79
C GLY A 57 -12.77 -12.83 18.85
N THR A 58 -12.30 -11.86 19.61
CA THR A 58 -12.98 -10.55 19.80
C THR A 58 -12.37 -9.42 18.99
N ASN A 59 -11.07 -9.52 18.66
CA ASN A 59 -10.36 -8.50 17.89
C ASN A 59 -10.62 -8.67 16.39
N PHE A 60 -10.81 -7.61 15.62
CA PHE A 60 -11.05 -7.67 14.17
C PHE A 60 -10.48 -6.45 13.48
N ARG A 61 -10.35 -6.50 12.15
CA ARG A 61 -10.04 -5.29 11.37
C ARG A 61 -11.13 -4.24 11.57
N ASN A 62 -10.75 -2.99 11.80
CA ASN A 62 -11.68 -1.90 12.11
C ASN A 62 -11.62 -0.77 11.07
N GLY A 63 -11.77 -1.14 9.79
CA GLY A 63 -11.74 -0.17 8.69
C GLY A 63 -10.34 0.35 8.39
N TYR A 64 -10.23 1.67 8.19
CA TYR A 64 -8.97 2.36 7.90
C TYR A 64 -8.97 3.73 8.58
N SER A 65 -7.80 4.15 9.04
CA SER A 65 -7.52 5.51 9.48
C SER A 65 -6.53 6.19 8.53
N THR A 66 -6.66 7.51 8.41
CA THR A 66 -5.74 8.30 7.58
C THR A 66 -4.59 8.82 8.44
N LYS A 67 -3.35 8.66 7.97
CA LYS A 67 -2.15 9.22 8.59
C LYS A 67 -1.30 9.91 7.54
N THR A 68 -0.84 11.13 7.83
CA THR A 68 0.12 11.85 6.98
C THR A 68 1.52 11.65 7.54
N VAL A 69 2.41 11.05 6.75
CA VAL A 69 3.82 10.82 7.11
C VAL A 69 4.73 11.74 6.33
N THR A 70 5.78 12.23 6.98
CA THR A 70 6.81 13.04 6.31
C THR A 70 7.76 12.12 5.56
N THR A 71 7.93 12.34 4.26
CA THR A 71 8.88 11.62 3.41
C THR A 71 9.89 12.60 2.79
N THR A 72 10.93 12.07 2.14
CA THR A 72 11.91 12.88 1.38
C THR A 72 11.26 13.72 0.29
N ASP A 73 10.14 13.21 -0.27
CA ASP A 73 9.43 13.83 -1.39
C ASP A 73 8.22 14.66 -0.90
N GLY A 74 8.21 15.00 0.39
CA GLY A 74 7.16 15.75 1.07
C GLY A 74 6.15 14.88 1.84
N PRO A 75 5.06 15.47 2.35
CA PRO A 75 4.03 14.74 3.07
C PRO A 75 3.35 13.69 2.19
N MET A 76 3.09 12.51 2.75
CA MET A 76 2.40 11.41 2.11
C MET A 76 1.25 10.95 2.98
N GLU A 77 0.04 10.96 2.43
CA GLU A 77 -1.14 10.45 3.12
C GLU A 77 -1.26 8.93 2.90
N LEU A 78 -1.39 8.18 3.98
CA LEU A 78 -1.55 6.73 4.02
C LEU A 78 -2.88 6.34 4.66
N ARG A 79 -3.48 5.26 4.15
CA ARG A 79 -4.61 4.57 4.76
C ARG A 79 -4.11 3.38 5.56
N THR A 80 -3.99 3.56 6.87
CA THR A 80 -3.49 2.53 7.79
C THR A 80 -4.64 1.67 8.32
N PRO A 81 -4.52 0.34 8.33
CA PRO A 81 -5.56 -0.52 8.88
C PRO A 81 -5.37 -0.72 10.39
N PRO A 82 -6.30 -0.25 11.25
CA PRO A 82 -6.29 -0.57 12.67
C PRO A 82 -7.02 -1.90 12.93
N ASP A 83 -6.74 -2.49 14.09
CA ASP A 83 -7.58 -3.54 14.66
C ASP A 83 -8.68 -2.93 15.55
N ARG A 84 -9.45 -3.77 16.24
CA ARG A 84 -10.60 -3.35 17.04
C ARG A 84 -10.19 -2.97 18.46
N ASP A 85 -9.13 -3.59 18.95
CA ASP A 85 -8.70 -3.47 20.34
C ASP A 85 -7.71 -2.32 20.56
N GLY A 86 -7.12 -1.76 19.50
CA GLY A 86 -6.37 -0.49 19.55
C GLY A 86 -5.37 -0.29 18.43
#